data_AF-A0A365TN04-F1
#
_entry.id   AF-A0A365TN04-F1
#
_cell.length_a   1.000
_cell.length_b   1.000
_cell.length_c   1.000
_cell.angle_alpha   90.00
_cell.angle_beta   90.00
_cell.angle_gamma   90.00
#
_symmetry.space_group_name_H-M   'P 1'
#
loop_
_entity.id
_entity.type
_entity.pdbx_description
1 polymer ?
#
loop_
_entity_poly.entity_id
_entity_poly.type
_entity_poly.pdbx_seq_one_letter_code
_entity_poly.pdbx_strand_id
1 'polypeptide(L)' 'MQKSHRISIGVSDEEHAALQAIAQKHDVSMAWIGRQAILAFLSSYEQNENKALLPLSGASEGP' A
#
# COMPACT_ATOMS: atom_id res chain seq x y z
N MET A 1 12.43 -21.89 -0.46
CA MET A 1 11.87 -21.04 -1.53
C MET A 1 10.77 -20.17 -0.93
N GLN A 2 10.98 -18.85 -0.89
CA GLN A 2 9.96 -17.92 -0.45
C GLN A 2 8.94 -17.74 -1.59
N LYS A 3 7.65 -17.99 -1.33
CA LYS A 3 6.60 -17.82 -2.33
C LYS A 3 6.32 -16.32 -2.50
N SER A 4 6.40 -15.81 -3.73
CA SER A 4 5.93 -14.45 -4.05
C SER A 4 4.40 -14.43 -4.06
N HIS A 5 3.79 -13.42 -3.46
CA HIS A 5 2.34 -13.22 -3.49
C HIS A 5 2.05 -11.97 -4.32
N ARG A 6 1.14 -12.09 -5.30
CA ARG A 6 0.74 -10.96 -6.15
C ARG A 6 -0.49 -10.30 -5.58
N ILE A 7 -0.40 -8.99 -5.34
CA ILE A 7 -1.51 -8.13 -4.96
C ILE A 7 -1.80 -7.22 -6.16
N SER A 8 -3.08 -7.05 -6.49
CA SER A 8 -3.53 -6.08 -7.51
C SER A 8 -4.44 -5.08 -6.86
N ILE A 9 -4.22 -3.79 -7.13
CA ILE A 9 -5.00 -2.68 -6.59
C ILE A 9 -5.51 -1.84 -7.76
N GLY A 10 -6.77 -1.39 -7.66
CA GLY A 10 -7.29 -0.36 -8.55
C GLY A 10 -6.77 1.00 -8.10
N VAL A 11 -6.30 1.80 -9.04
CA VAL A 11 -5.90 3.19 -8.84
C VAL A 11 -6.52 4.04 -9.95
N SER A 12 -6.81 5.30 -9.67
CA SER A 12 -7.22 6.26 -10.67
C SER A 12 -6.09 6.56 -11.66
N ASP A 13 -6.44 7.12 -12.82
CA ASP A 13 -5.46 7.52 -13.82
C ASP A 13 -4.48 8.57 -13.28
N GLU A 14 -4.95 9.47 -12.41
CA GLU A 14 -4.13 10.50 -11.75
C GLU A 14 -3.10 9.86 -10.80
N GLU A 15 -3.54 8.92 -9.95
CA GLU A 15 -2.65 8.19 -9.05
C GLU A 15 -1.62 7.37 -9.83
N HIS A 16 -2.04 6.71 -10.91
CA HIS A 16 -1.14 5.96 -11.78
C HIS A 16 -0.09 6.87 -12.43
N ALA A 17 -0.50 8.03 -12.97
CA ALA A 17 0.42 9.00 -13.56
C ALA A 17 1.42 9.55 -12.53
N ALA A 18 0.96 9.86 -11.31
CA ALA A 18 1.82 10.30 -10.22
C ALA A 18 2.85 9.23 -9.83
N LEU A 19 2.44 7.97 -9.69
CA LEU A 19 3.33 6.84 -9.41
C LEU A 19 4.34 6.62 -10.53
N GLN A 20 3.92 6.75 -11.79
CA GLN A 20 4.80 6.63 -12.95
C GLN A 20 5.85 7.75 -12.98
N ALA A 21 5.47 8.98 -12.67
CA ALA A 21 6.41 10.10 -12.61
C ALA A 21 7.49 9.89 -11.52
N ILE A 22 7.11 9.36 -10.35
CA ILE A 22 8.06 9.01 -9.28
C ILE A 22 9.00 7.91 -9.75
N ALA A 23 8.47 6.86 -10.37
CA ALA A 23 9.23 5.74 -10.91
C ALA A 23 10.31 6.21 -11.91
N GLN A 24 9.92 7.06 -12.86
CA GLN A 24 10.84 7.62 -13.86
C GLN A 24 11.88 8.55 -13.24
N LYS A 25 11.47 9.42 -12.31
CA LYS A 25 12.38 10.39 -11.67
C LYS A 25 13.49 9.70 -10.87
N HIS A 26 13.19 8.56 -10.25
CA HIS A 26 14.10 7.86 -9.36
C HIS A 26 14.70 6.57 -9.96
N ASP A 27 14.40 6.27 -11.22
CA ASP A 27 14.81 5.05 -11.93
C ASP A 27 14.48 3.76 -11.14
N VAL A 28 13.24 3.68 -10.66
CA VAL A 28 12.73 2.53 -9.89
C VAL A 28 11.44 1.99 -10.50
N SER A 29 11.18 0.69 -10.30
CA SER A 29 9.92 0.09 -10.77
C SER A 29 8.72 0.50 -9.91
N MET A 30 7.53 0.57 -10.51
CA MET A 30 6.27 0.82 -9.77
C MET A 30 6.00 -0.27 -8.72
N ALA A 31 6.40 -1.52 -8.99
CA ALA A 31 6.30 -2.60 -8.01
C ALA A 31 7.20 -2.35 -6.78
N TRP A 32 8.38 -1.75 -6.98
CA TRP A 32 9.26 -1.35 -5.87
C TRP A 32 8.63 -0.23 -5.05
N ILE A 33 8.03 0.78 -5.69
CA ILE A 33 7.31 1.86 -4.99
C ILE A 33 6.16 1.28 -4.15
N GLY A 34 5.33 0.42 -4.75
CA GLY A 34 4.25 -0.25 -4.03
C GLY A 34 4.76 -1.05 -2.84
N ARG A 35 5.90 -1.75 -2.97
CA ARG A 35 6.53 -2.47 -1.86
C ARG A 35 6.99 -1.52 -0.75
N GLN A 36 7.59 -0.36 -1.07
CA GLN A 36 7.99 0.62 -0.06
C GLN A 36 6.78 1.22 0.67
N ALA A 37 5.70 1.53 -0.06
CA ALA A 37 4.46 2.02 0.54
C ALA A 37 3.86 1.01 1.52
N ILE A 38 3.84 -0.29 1.16
CA ILE A 38 3.40 -1.37 2.05
C ILE A 38 4.27 -1.46 3.31
N LEU A 39 5.59 -1.41 3.17
CA LEU A 39 6.50 -1.47 4.32
C LEU A 39 6.34 -0.27 5.25
N ALA A 40 6.23 0.94 4.68
CA ALA A 40 5.99 2.16 5.46
C ALA A 40 4.66 2.08 6.22
N PHE A 41 3.59 1.62 5.55
CA PHE A 41 2.29 1.42 6.20
C PHE A 41 2.38 0.43 7.36
N LEU A 42 3.00 -0.74 7.15
CA LEU A 42 3.14 -1.77 8.20
C LEU A 42 3.95 -1.25 9.40
N SER A 43 5.06 -0.56 9.15
CA SER A 43 5.88 0.05 10.19
C SER A 43 5.09 1.05 11.04
N SER A 44 4.36 1.98 10.40
CA SER A 44 3.54 2.96 11.11
C SER A 44 2.31 2.34 11.79
N TYR A 45 1.79 1.22 11.27
CA TYR A 45 0.70 0.48 11.91
C TYR A 45 1.15 -0.19 13.23
N GLU A 46 2.34 -0.80 13.25
CA GLU A 46 2.94 -1.36 14.46
C GLU A 46 3.17 -0.29 15.54
N GLN A 47 3.48 0.94 15.13
CA GLN A 47 3.71 2.09 16.01
C GLN A 47 2.42 2.79 16.47
N ASN A 48 1.24 2.26 16.14
CA ASN A 48 -0.09 2.83 16.41
C ASN A 48 -0.43 4.14 15.69
N GLU A 49 0.44 4.66 14.83
CA GLU A 49 0.22 5.95 14.14
C GLU A 49 -0.92 5.85 13.10
N ASN A 50 -1.07 4.69 12.47
CA ASN A 50 -2.00 4.47 11.36
C ASN A 50 -3.20 3.57 11.71
N LYS A 51 -3.44 3.25 12.99
CA LYS A 51 -4.58 2.42 13.38
C LYS A 51 -5.94 3.01 12.99
N ALA A 52 -6.05 4.34 12.92
CA ALA A 52 -7.25 5.03 12.48
C ALA A 52 -7.55 4.89 10.98
N LEU A 53 -6.56 4.50 10.15
CA LEU A 53 -6.73 4.30 8.70
C LEU A 53 -7.49 3.00 8.37
N LEU A 54 -7.65 2.10 9.33
CA LEU A 54 -8.49 0.92 9.20
C LEU A 54 -9.80 1.16 9.98
N PRO A 55 -10.88 1.64 9.34
CA PRO A 55 -12.17 1.87 10.01
C PRO A 55 -12.94 0.57 10.31
N LEU A 56 -12.26 -0.57 10.43
CA LEU A 56 -12.86 -1.86 10.74
C LEU A 56 -12.64 -2.25 12.21
N SER A 57 -12.94 -1.33 13.12
CA SER A 57 -13.41 -1.68 14.46
C SER A 57 -14.93 -1.52 14.47
N GLY A 58 -15.66 -2.43 13.81
CA GLY A 58 -17.13 -2.38 13.79
C GLY A 58 -17.88 -3.17 12.73
N ALA A 59 -17.22 -3.91 11.83
CA ALA A 59 -17.93 -4.78 10.88
C ALA A 59 -18.02 -6.21 11.43
N SER A 60 -19.21 -6.54 11.95
CA SER A 60 -19.76 -7.87 12.26
C SER A 60 -19.16 -8.69 13.42
N GLU A 61 -19.64 -8.42 14.63
CA GLU A 61 -20.39 -9.47 15.34
C GLU A 61 -21.85 -9.27 14.93
N GLY A 62 -22.30 -10.02 13.92
CA GLY A 62 -23.71 -10.04 13.49
C GLY A 62 -24.49 -11.10 14.30
N PRO A 63 -25.81 -10.91 14.48
CA PRO A 63 -26.64 -11.67 15.42
C PRO A 63 -26.81 -13.16 15.08
#